data_AF-A0A955TE93-F1
#
_entry.id   AF-A0A955TE93-F1
#
_cell.length_a   1.000
_cell.length_b   1.000
_cell.length_c   1.000
_cell.angle_alpha   90.00
_cell.angle_beta   90.00
_cell.angle_gamma   90.00
#
_symmetry.space_group_name_H-M   'P 1'
#
loop_
_entity.id
_entity.type
_entity.pdbx_description
1 polymer ?
#
loop_
_entity_poly.entity_id
_entity_poly.type
_entity_poly.pdbx_seq_one_letter_code
_entity_poly.pdbx_strand_id
1 'polypeptide(L)'
;MANLTPNKRQPYVGDTAFAHKGGVHIHAVQKNPLTYEHVNPDIVGNHRRVLISDSSGRSAVFGKMETFGLDLPQDNPKVLELLDSLKTLEYEGYQFEGAEGSFELLVRKAMGTYTPSFEFLGCRI
;
A
#
# COMPACT_ATOMS: atom_id res chain seq x y z
N MET A 1 -22.92 -13.00 -19.32
CA MET A 1 -23.07 -11.55 -19.03
C MET A 1 -21.79 -10.85 -19.46
N ALA A 2 -21.88 -9.71 -20.13
CA ALA A 2 -20.75 -8.89 -20.54
C ALA A 2 -20.97 -7.45 -20.03
N ASN A 3 -19.88 -6.70 -19.80
CA ASN A 3 -19.92 -5.29 -19.41
C ASN A 3 -20.55 -4.99 -18.03
N LEU A 4 -20.40 -5.89 -17.06
CA LEU A 4 -20.72 -5.61 -15.65
C LEU A 4 -19.44 -5.30 -14.90
N THR A 5 -19.46 -4.28 -14.03
CA THR A 5 -18.36 -4.00 -13.11
C THR A 5 -18.13 -5.22 -12.20
N PRO A 6 -16.93 -5.81 -12.19
CA PRO A 6 -16.63 -6.95 -11.32
C PRO A 6 -16.84 -6.60 -9.84
N ASN A 7 -17.37 -7.56 -9.08
CA ASN A 7 -17.51 -7.39 -7.64
C ASN A 7 -16.14 -7.50 -6.96
N LYS A 8 -15.63 -6.39 -6.45
CA LYS A 8 -14.33 -6.34 -5.76
C LYS A 8 -14.22 -7.26 -4.55
N ARG A 9 -15.34 -7.62 -3.92
CA ARG A 9 -15.42 -8.50 -2.75
C ARG A 9 -15.72 -9.96 -3.08
N GLN A 10 -15.73 -10.31 -4.37
CA GLN A 10 -15.98 -11.68 -4.78
C GLN A 10 -14.93 -12.62 -4.15
N PRO A 11 -15.33 -13.75 -3.54
CA PRO A 11 -14.37 -14.71 -3.00
C PRO A 11 -13.35 -15.13 -4.07
N TYR A 12 -12.10 -15.31 -3.67
CA TYR A 12 -10.95 -15.68 -4.49
C TYR A 12 -10.53 -14.65 -5.57
N VAL A 13 -11.45 -14.18 -6.40
CA VAL A 13 -11.11 -13.37 -7.60
C VAL A 13 -11.35 -11.87 -7.42
N GLY A 14 -11.99 -11.47 -6.33
CA GLY A 14 -12.19 -10.05 -6.01
C GLY A 14 -10.88 -9.37 -5.66
N ASP A 15 -10.72 -8.12 -6.10
CA ASP A 15 -9.56 -7.27 -5.82
C ASP A 15 -9.28 -7.08 -4.31
N THR A 16 -10.29 -7.23 -3.46
CA THR A 16 -10.15 -7.14 -2.00
C THR A 16 -10.14 -8.49 -1.30
N ALA A 17 -10.14 -9.62 -2.03
CA ALA A 17 -10.26 -10.96 -1.45
C ALA A 17 -9.04 -11.37 -0.60
N PHE A 18 -7.87 -10.84 -0.94
CA PHE A 18 -6.60 -11.05 -0.22
C PHE A 18 -5.97 -9.72 0.22
N ALA A 19 -6.82 -8.72 0.48
CA ALA A 19 -6.39 -7.43 0.99
C ALA A 19 -6.36 -7.44 2.53
N HIS A 20 -5.22 -7.08 3.10
CA HIS A 20 -5.02 -7.00 4.55
C HIS A 20 -4.81 -5.54 4.97
N LYS A 21 -5.59 -5.10 5.95
CA LYS A 21 -5.51 -3.77 6.55
C LYS A 21 -5.26 -3.90 8.06
N GLY A 22 -4.46 -2.99 8.60
CA GLY A 22 -4.17 -2.91 10.03
C GLY A 22 -2.92 -3.69 10.44
N GLY A 23 -2.13 -3.09 11.33
CA GLY A 23 -0.79 -3.59 11.67
C GLY A 23 -0.72 -5.04 12.15
N VAL A 24 -1.68 -5.51 12.94
CA VAL A 24 -1.69 -6.89 13.48
C VAL A 24 -1.96 -7.92 12.38
N HIS A 25 -2.95 -7.67 11.52
CA HIS A 25 -3.31 -8.58 10.42
C HIS A 25 -2.15 -8.70 9.43
N ILE A 26 -1.57 -7.55 9.06
CA ILE A 26 -0.43 -7.49 8.14
C ILE A 26 0.78 -8.22 8.73
N HIS A 27 1.12 -7.97 9.99
CA HIS A 27 2.23 -8.63 10.67
C HIS A 27 2.06 -10.15 10.78
N ALA A 28 0.84 -10.63 11.05
CA ALA A 28 0.56 -12.06 11.13
C ALA A 28 0.67 -12.74 9.76
N VAL A 29 0.13 -12.13 8.71
CA VAL A 29 0.22 -12.66 7.32
C VAL A 29 1.67 -12.67 6.82
N GLN A 30 2.46 -11.66 7.16
CA GLN A 30 3.89 -11.63 6.82
C GLN A 30 4.67 -12.79 7.47
N LYS A 31 4.31 -13.18 8.70
CA LYS A 31 4.96 -14.31 9.40
C LYS A 31 4.45 -15.67 8.93
N ASN A 32 3.14 -15.81 8.82
CA ASN A 32 2.49 -17.03 8.36
C ASN A 32 1.19 -16.67 7.63
N PRO A 33 1.19 -16.71 6.29
CA PRO A 33 0.02 -16.40 5.48
C PRO A 33 -1.23 -17.21 5.85
N LEU A 34 -1.08 -18.47 6.27
CA LEU A 34 -2.19 -19.37 6.62
C LEU A 34 -3.03 -18.91 7.81
N THR A 35 -2.57 -17.89 8.55
CA THR A 35 -3.32 -17.31 9.67
C THR A 35 -4.54 -16.51 9.22
N TYR A 36 -4.49 -15.89 8.04
CA TYR A 36 -5.57 -15.06 7.50
C TYR A 36 -5.85 -15.31 6.01
N GLU A 37 -5.07 -16.16 5.34
CA GLU A 37 -5.28 -16.58 3.96
C GLU A 37 -5.64 -18.06 3.91
N HIS A 38 -6.82 -18.34 3.37
CA HIS A 38 -7.36 -19.70 3.23
C HIS A 38 -6.63 -20.50 2.13
N VAL A 39 -6.07 -19.82 1.13
CA VAL A 39 -5.21 -20.37 0.07
C VAL A 39 -4.15 -19.33 -0.32
N ASN A 40 -3.06 -19.75 -0.96
CA ASN A 40 -2.14 -18.80 -1.57
C ASN A 40 -2.85 -18.07 -2.74
N PRO A 41 -2.94 -16.72 -2.76
CA PRO A 41 -3.60 -15.97 -3.82
C PRO A 41 -3.09 -16.28 -5.23
N ASP A 42 -1.81 -16.60 -5.38
CA ASP A 42 -1.19 -16.83 -6.70
C ASP A 42 -1.84 -18.02 -7.43
N ILE A 43 -2.31 -19.04 -6.69
CA ILE A 43 -2.89 -20.26 -7.28
C ILE A 43 -4.27 -20.00 -7.90
N VAL A 44 -4.91 -18.89 -7.52
CA VAL A 44 -6.21 -18.47 -8.06
C VAL A 44 -6.10 -17.25 -8.97
N GLY A 45 -4.87 -16.88 -9.37
CA GLY A 45 -4.62 -15.72 -10.22
C GLY A 45 -4.88 -14.38 -9.54
N ASN A 46 -4.81 -14.33 -8.21
CA ASN A 46 -4.89 -13.11 -7.43
C ASN A 46 -3.53 -12.81 -6.79
N HIS A 47 -3.41 -11.72 -6.05
CA HIS A 47 -2.20 -11.37 -5.31
C HIS A 47 -2.55 -10.80 -3.93
N ARG A 48 -1.63 -10.95 -2.99
CA ARG A 48 -1.76 -10.34 -1.67
C ARG A 48 -1.62 -8.83 -1.80
N ARG A 49 -2.53 -8.10 -1.15
CA ARG A 49 -2.47 -6.64 -1.07
C ARG A 49 -2.39 -6.19 0.38
N VAL A 50 -1.45 -5.31 0.66
CA VAL A 50 -1.31 -4.66 1.96
C VAL A 50 -1.76 -3.22 1.81
N LEU A 51 -2.80 -2.85 2.57
CA LEU A 51 -3.34 -1.49 2.57
C LEU A 51 -2.63 -0.66 3.64
N ILE A 52 -2.16 0.53 3.25
CA ILE A 52 -1.53 1.51 4.14
C ILE A 52 -2.61 2.44 4.71
N SER A 53 -2.57 2.64 6.02
CA SER A 53 -3.46 3.47 6.83
C SER A 53 -2.78 3.98 8.12
N ASP A 54 -3.43 4.83 8.90
CA ASP A 54 -3.04 5.38 10.20
C ASP A 54 -2.54 4.35 11.23
N SER A 55 -3.16 3.18 11.20
CA SER A 55 -2.96 2.01 12.04
C SER A 55 -1.99 1.00 11.41
N SER A 56 -1.43 1.34 10.25
CA SER A 56 -0.36 0.57 9.63
C SER A 56 0.92 0.82 10.39
N GLY A 57 1.35 -0.21 11.13
CA GLY A 57 2.64 -0.20 11.81
C GLY A 57 3.81 -0.13 10.82
N ARG A 58 5.02 0.04 11.35
CA ARG A 58 6.28 0.05 10.56
C ARG A 58 6.35 -1.10 9.55
N SER A 59 6.02 -2.31 9.97
CA SER A 59 6.09 -3.52 9.14
C SER A 59 5.23 -3.48 7.87
N ALA A 60 4.09 -2.78 7.91
CA ALA A 60 3.23 -2.61 6.75
C ALA A 60 3.86 -1.66 5.73
N VAL A 61 4.43 -0.54 6.21
CA VAL A 61 5.15 0.42 5.38
C VAL A 61 6.38 -0.23 4.75
N PHE A 62 7.18 -0.99 5.51
CA PHE A 62 8.33 -1.74 4.98
C PHE A 62 7.93 -2.73 3.91
N GLY A 63 6.95 -3.60 4.19
CA GLY A 63 6.48 -4.56 3.21
C GLY A 63 5.98 -3.89 1.92
N LYS A 64 5.41 -2.68 2.01
CA LYS A 64 4.99 -1.92 0.83
C LYS A 64 6.16 -1.27 0.09
N MET A 65 7.15 -0.72 0.79
CA MET A 65 8.37 -0.18 0.18
C MET A 65 9.15 -1.24 -0.60
N GLU A 66 9.24 -2.46 -0.06
CA GLU A 66 9.84 -3.62 -0.76
C GLU A 66 9.17 -3.89 -2.11
N THR A 67 7.83 -3.78 -2.21
CA THR A 67 7.11 -3.96 -3.48
C THR A 67 7.47 -2.90 -4.54
N PHE A 68 8.00 -1.76 -4.14
CA PHE A 68 8.48 -0.70 -5.04
C PHE A 68 9.98 -0.80 -5.36
N GLY A 69 10.66 -1.83 -4.84
CA GLY A 69 12.12 -1.96 -4.93
C GLY A 69 12.87 -0.91 -4.12
N LEU A 70 12.24 -0.35 -3.08
CA LEU A 70 12.85 0.62 -2.17
C LEU A 70 13.29 -0.13 -0.91
N ASP A 71 14.56 -0.53 -0.88
CA ASP A 71 15.13 -1.28 0.24
C ASP A 71 15.75 -0.31 1.26
N LEU A 72 15.20 -0.30 2.48
CA LEU A 72 15.66 0.56 3.57
C LEU A 72 15.83 -0.24 4.85
N PRO A 73 16.91 0.02 5.62
CA PRO A 73 17.04 -0.54 6.95
C PRO A 73 15.85 -0.17 7.82
N GLN A 74 15.37 -1.12 8.63
CA GLN A 74 14.19 -0.90 9.46
C GLN A 74 14.33 0.26 10.45
N ASP A 75 15.56 0.51 10.86
CA ASP A 75 15.92 1.54 11.84
C ASP A 75 16.27 2.89 11.18
N ASN A 76 16.04 3.05 9.87
CA ASN A 76 16.32 4.30 9.20
C ASN A 76 15.36 5.41 9.70
N PRO A 77 15.88 6.54 10.20
CA PRO A 77 15.04 7.63 10.73
C PRO A 77 14.04 8.18 9.70
N LYS A 78 14.35 8.11 8.40
CA LYS A 78 13.43 8.54 7.34
C LYS A 78 12.10 7.78 7.33
N VAL A 79 12.09 6.54 7.82
CA VAL A 79 10.85 5.75 7.88
C VAL A 79 9.93 6.24 8.99
N LEU A 80 10.49 6.74 10.09
CA LEU A 80 9.71 7.40 11.13
C LEU A 80 9.10 8.72 10.63
N GLU A 81 9.88 9.52 9.92
CA GLU A 81 9.41 10.77 9.31
C GLU A 81 8.31 10.51 8.28
N LEU A 82 8.45 9.47 7.45
CA LEU A 82 7.43 9.05 6.50
C LEU A 82 6.14 8.63 7.22
N LEU A 83 6.24 7.82 8.27
CA LEU A 83 5.08 7.38 9.07
C LEU A 83 4.34 8.56 9.72
N ASP A 84 5.08 9.53 10.23
CA ASP A 84 4.48 10.73 10.83
C ASP A 84 3.78 11.58 9.77
N SER A 85 4.43 11.78 8.61
CA SER A 85 3.85 12.49 7.48
C SER A 85 2.56 11.83 6.97
N LEU A 86 2.52 10.50 6.90
CA LEU A 86 1.31 9.77 6.51
C LEU A 86 0.17 9.98 7.50
N LYS A 87 0.45 9.96 8.81
CA LYS A 87 -0.56 10.22 9.83
C LYS A 87 -1.12 11.64 9.74
N THR A 88 -0.27 12.63 9.51
CA THR A 88 -0.70 14.02 9.28
C THR A 88 -1.61 14.12 8.06
N LEU A 89 -1.19 13.54 6.93
CA LEU A 89 -1.99 13.56 5.71
C LEU A 89 -3.33 12.83 5.90
N GLU A 90 -3.38 11.69 6.57
CA GLU A 90 -4.66 11.04 6.83
C GLU A 90 -5.56 11.82 7.77
N TYR A 91 -4.98 12.49 8.78
CA TYR A 91 -5.72 13.43 9.63
C TYR A 91 -6.32 14.60 8.82
N GLU A 92 -5.62 15.06 7.78
CA GLU A 92 -6.11 16.07 6.84
C GLU A 92 -7.15 15.52 5.83
N GLY A 93 -7.42 14.20 5.85
CA GLY A 93 -8.45 13.55 5.03
C GLY A 93 -7.92 12.84 3.79
N TYR A 94 -6.60 12.73 3.61
CA TYR A 94 -6.02 11.92 2.53
C TYR A 94 -6.24 10.43 2.79
N GLN A 95 -6.37 9.64 1.73
CA GLN A 95 -6.53 8.18 1.82
C GLN A 95 -5.55 7.48 0.89
N PHE A 96 -4.72 6.59 1.45
CA PHE A 96 -3.69 5.86 0.69
C PHE A 96 -4.11 4.43 0.31
N GLU A 97 -5.20 3.91 0.89
CA GLU A 97 -5.72 2.55 0.63
C GLU A 97 -6.03 2.30 -0.86
N GLY A 98 -6.55 3.29 -1.56
CA GLY A 98 -6.86 3.23 -2.99
C GLY A 98 -5.86 3.97 -3.89
N ALA A 99 -4.82 4.56 -3.30
CA ALA A 99 -3.91 5.49 -3.98
C ALA A 99 -2.45 5.05 -3.83
N GLU A 100 -2.18 3.79 -4.18
CA GLU A 100 -0.85 3.18 -4.02
C GLU A 100 0.26 3.95 -4.76
N GLY A 101 -0.05 4.52 -5.93
CA GLY A 101 0.89 5.37 -6.67
C GLY A 101 1.20 6.68 -5.95
N SER A 102 0.22 7.30 -5.29
CA SER A 102 0.45 8.51 -4.47
C SER A 102 1.35 8.19 -3.29
N PHE A 103 1.14 7.04 -2.66
CA PHE A 103 2.01 6.55 -1.59
C PHE A 103 3.44 6.32 -2.10
N GLU A 104 3.63 5.63 -3.22
CA GLU A 104 4.96 5.43 -3.82
C GLU A 104 5.68 6.76 -4.08
N LEU A 105 4.98 7.76 -4.64
CA LEU A 105 5.53 9.08 -4.87
C LEU A 105 5.96 9.78 -3.58
N LEU A 106 5.18 9.65 -2.50
CA LEU A 106 5.56 10.19 -1.19
C LEU A 106 6.82 9.52 -0.66
N VAL A 107 6.93 8.19 -0.76
CA VAL A 107 8.14 7.47 -0.36
C VAL A 107 9.35 7.95 -1.18
N ARG A 108 9.24 8.00 -2.51
CA ARG A 108 10.34 8.47 -3.37
C ARG A 108 10.77 9.90 -3.07
N LYS A 109 9.82 10.78 -2.73
CA LYS A 109 10.11 12.16 -2.31
C LYS A 109 10.86 12.20 -0.97
N ALA A 110 10.39 11.47 0.04
CA ALA A 110 11.07 11.37 1.34
C ALA A 110 12.50 10.78 1.20
N MET A 111 12.68 9.89 0.22
CA MET A 111 13.96 9.27 -0.07
C MET A 111 14.89 10.11 -0.93
N GLY A 112 14.41 11.19 -1.54
CA GLY A 112 15.17 12.01 -2.48
C GLY A 112 15.45 11.32 -3.82
N THR A 113 14.75 10.23 -4.13
CA THR A 113 14.86 9.47 -5.39
C THR A 113 13.77 9.83 -6.39
N TYR A 114 12.86 10.73 -6.03
CA TYR A 114 11.81 11.21 -6.91
C TYR A 114 12.36 12.13 -8.01
N THR A 115 12.08 11.76 -9.25
CA THR A 115 12.30 12.60 -10.44
C THR A 115 10.96 12.93 -11.08
N PRO A 116 10.62 14.22 -11.29
CA PRO A 116 9.39 14.59 -11.99
C PRO A 116 9.34 14.01 -13.40
N SER A 117 8.27 13.30 -13.74
CA SER A 117 8.08 12.72 -15.08
C SER A 117 7.51 13.71 -16.10
N PHE A 118 6.94 14.82 -15.64
CA PHE A 118 6.35 15.86 -16.47
C PHE A 118 6.51 17.23 -15.80
N GLU A 119 6.57 18.26 -16.61
CA GLU A 119 6.55 19.66 -16.19
C GLU A 119 5.11 20.20 -16.33
N PHE A 120 4.60 20.82 -15.27
CA PHE A 120 3.29 21.46 -15.31
C PHE A 120 3.43 22.84 -15.95
N LEU A 121 2.87 23.03 -17.15
CA LEU A 121 2.93 24.30 -17.88
C LEU A 121 1.83 25.30 -17.44
N GLY A 122 0.73 24.83 -16.87
CA GLY A 122 -0.41 25.65 -16.47
C GLY A 122 -1.77 25.02 -16.77
N CYS A 123 -2.82 25.56 -16.14
CA CYS A 123 -4.21 25.25 -16.41
C CYS A 123 -4.94 26.58 -16.66
N ARG A 124 -5.72 26.68 -17.75
CA ARG A 124 -6.68 27.77 -17.91
C ARG A 124 -8.01 27.30 -17.32
N ILE A 125 -8.47 28.04 -16.31
CA ILE A 125 -9.80 27.89 -15.72
C ILE A 125 -10.75 28.81 -16.47
#